data_AF-A0A9P0P1K7-F1
#
_entry.id   AF-A0A9P0P1K7-F1
#
_cell.length_a   1.000
_cell.length_b   1.000
_cell.length_c   1.000
_cell.angle_alpha   90.00
_cell.angle_beta   90.00
_cell.angle_gamma   90.00
#
_symmetry.space_group_name_H-M   'P 1'
#
loop_
_entity.id
_entity.type
_entity.pdbx_description
1 polymer ?
#
loop_
_entity_poly.entity_id
_entity_poly.type
_entity_poly.pdbx_seq_one_letter_code
_entity_poly.pdbx_strand_id
1 'polypeptide(L)'
;MDTNNPLVTNALSRNKFETIHIFFHLNDNRQNCTIFLDNYFTSIPLLETLTANKLYCVGTVRSDRVEKAPLKDLKKENRDNTLYQTKGSCKRWSMKDKSAIQVDQPSLVHLYNKGMGGVDRFDQMRGLYRSRIRSKTWYWPLIRFCLDGSIVNMWYLYRQALLSRNESISLLEFRRRVVLALLAAPPSNSNTGPKPKLSCKVLSEVRYDGKEHWIDRQETQRRCGKCGKCTTFSCVKCNTGLHPDKCFRQYHQK
;
A
#
# COMPACT_ATOMS: atom_id res chain seq x y z
N MET A 1 26.36 -11.48 7.00
CA MET A 1 25.04 -12.00 6.58
C MET A 1 25.14 -13.50 6.66
N ASP A 2 24.51 -14.12 7.66
CA ASP A 2 24.62 -15.55 7.91
C ASP A 2 23.98 -16.37 6.80
N THR A 3 24.80 -16.77 5.84
CA THR A 3 24.49 -17.79 4.84
C THR A 3 24.56 -19.21 5.42
N ASN A 4 24.79 -19.36 6.73
CA ASN A 4 24.90 -20.65 7.41
C ASN A 4 23.67 -21.01 8.26
N ASN A 5 22.61 -20.20 8.24
CA ASN A 5 21.35 -20.59 8.87
C ASN A 5 20.54 -21.45 7.88
N PRO A 6 20.37 -22.76 8.13
CA PRO A 6 19.64 -23.66 7.24
C PRO A 6 18.19 -23.24 7.01
N LEU A 7 17.57 -22.46 7.89
CA LEU A 7 16.23 -21.90 7.66
C LEU A 7 16.24 -20.77 6.61
N VAL A 8 17.34 -20.00 6.53
CA VAL A 8 17.48 -18.87 5.60
C VAL A 8 17.98 -19.34 4.23
N THR A 9 18.91 -20.30 4.19
CA THR A 9 19.40 -20.88 2.93
C THR A 9 18.38 -21.78 2.24
N ASN A 10 17.55 -22.51 3.01
CA ASN A 10 16.50 -23.36 2.44
C ASN A 10 15.22 -22.60 2.03
N ALA A 11 15.03 -21.36 2.49
CA ALA A 11 13.91 -20.52 2.07
C ALA A 11 14.09 -19.96 0.65
N LEU A 12 15.34 -19.84 0.17
CA LEU A 12 15.70 -19.27 -1.13
C LEU A 12 16.15 -20.31 -2.17
N SER A 13 16.29 -21.59 -1.77
CA SER A 13 16.53 -22.68 -2.71
C SER A 13 15.27 -23.01 -3.49
N ARG A 14 15.37 -22.96 -4.82
CA ARG A 14 14.35 -23.29 -5.84
C ARG A 14 13.21 -24.18 -5.31
N ASN A 15 12.03 -23.59 -5.15
CA ASN A 15 10.74 -24.28 -5.08
C ASN A 15 10.65 -25.46 -4.10
N LYS A 16 10.56 -25.18 -2.79
CA LYS A 16 9.88 -26.13 -1.89
C LYS A 16 8.38 -25.83 -1.84
N PHE A 17 7.68 -26.48 -2.77
CA PHE A 17 6.26 -26.79 -2.83
C PHE A 17 5.53 -26.83 -1.47
N GLU A 18 6.18 -27.38 -0.44
CA GLU A 18 5.71 -27.47 0.95
C GLU A 18 5.33 -26.10 1.59
N THR A 19 6.08 -25.04 1.29
CA THR A 19 5.89 -23.73 1.95
C THR A 19 4.63 -23.02 1.45
N ILE A 20 4.28 -23.24 0.18
CA ILE A 20 3.05 -22.71 -0.43
C ILE A 20 1.84 -23.47 0.14
N HIS A 21 1.99 -24.76 0.42
CA HIS A 21 0.94 -25.61 0.98
C HIS A 21 0.47 -25.14 2.36
N ILE A 22 1.41 -24.70 3.22
CA ILE A 22 1.10 -24.16 4.55
C ILE A 22 0.25 -22.88 4.46
N PHE A 23 0.51 -22.01 3.48
CA PHE A 23 -0.29 -20.79 3.29
C PHE A 23 -1.73 -21.08 2.85
N PHE A 24 -1.97 -22.17 2.13
CA PHE A 24 -3.32 -22.56 1.71
C PHE A 24 -4.13 -23.27 2.78
N HIS A 25 -3.48 -23.92 3.75
CA HIS A 25 -4.15 -24.55 4.90
C HIS A 25 -4.82 -23.53 5.85
N LEU A 26 -4.41 -22.27 5.82
CA LEU A 26 -4.97 -21.21 6.67
C LEU A 26 -6.22 -20.54 6.06
N ASN A 27 -6.59 -20.88 4.83
CA ASN A 27 -7.74 -20.26 4.17
C ASN A 27 -8.98 -21.16 4.34
N ASP A 28 -10.09 -20.56 4.77
CA ASP A 28 -11.36 -21.26 4.96
C ASP A 28 -11.94 -21.62 3.57
N ASN A 29 -11.56 -22.77 3.02
CA ASN A 29 -11.88 -23.23 1.65
C ASN A 29 -13.35 -23.70 1.51
N ARG A 30 -14.29 -22.99 2.15
CA ARG A 30 -15.72 -23.32 2.13
C ARG A 30 -16.40 -22.99 0.79
N GLN A 31 -15.75 -22.23 -0.08
CA GLN A 31 -16.26 -21.86 -1.40
C GLN A 31 -15.27 -22.25 -2.50
N ASN A 32 -15.79 -22.56 -3.68
CA ASN A 32 -14.99 -22.83 -4.87
C ASN A 32 -14.20 -21.56 -5.26
N CYS A 33 -12.94 -21.50 -4.87
CA CYS A 33 -12.03 -20.41 -5.20
C CYS A 33 -11.18 -20.79 -6.42
N THR A 34 -11.10 -19.89 -7.39
CA THR A 34 -10.21 -20.01 -8.55
C THR A 34 -8.98 -19.13 -8.35
N ILE A 35 -7.80 -19.73 -8.39
CA ILE A 35 -6.50 -19.08 -8.24
C ILE A 35 -5.91 -18.84 -9.62
N PHE A 36 -5.44 -17.62 -9.88
CA PHE A 36 -4.73 -17.27 -11.10
C PHE A 36 -3.23 -17.18 -10.81
N LEU A 37 -2.43 -17.95 -11.54
CA LEU A 37 -1.00 -18.10 -11.30
C LEU A 37 -0.17 -17.68 -12.51
N ASP A 38 0.86 -16.87 -12.27
CA ASP A 38 1.87 -16.60 -13.28
C ASP A 38 2.78 -17.82 -13.51
N ASN A 39 3.45 -17.83 -14.66
CA ASN A 39 4.34 -18.90 -15.11
C ASN A 39 5.47 -19.27 -14.13
N TYR A 40 5.84 -18.34 -13.26
CA TYR A 40 6.86 -18.54 -12.25
C TYR A 40 6.39 -19.53 -11.18
N PHE A 41 5.10 -19.48 -10.83
CA PHE A 41 4.50 -20.24 -9.74
C PHE A 41 3.82 -21.53 -10.20
N THR A 42 3.60 -21.71 -11.49
CA THR A 42 2.93 -22.91 -12.04
C THR A 42 3.85 -24.12 -12.13
N SER A 43 3.37 -25.28 -11.66
CA SER A 43 3.93 -26.62 -11.89
C SER A 43 2.81 -27.67 -11.90
N ILE A 44 2.99 -28.78 -12.62
CA ILE A 44 1.97 -29.84 -12.72
C ILE A 44 1.62 -30.43 -11.33
N PRO A 45 2.59 -30.79 -10.46
CA PRO A 45 2.27 -31.32 -9.12
C PRO A 45 1.47 -30.35 -8.25
N LEU A 46 1.67 -29.03 -8.42
CA LEU A 46 0.91 -28.00 -7.71
C LEU A 46 -0.55 -27.97 -8.16
N LEU A 47 -0.80 -28.06 -9.47
CA LEU A 47 -2.16 -28.06 -9.99
C LEU A 47 -2.95 -29.29 -9.51
N GLU A 48 -2.33 -30.47 -9.50
CA GLU A 48 -2.94 -31.71 -8.99
C GLU A 48 -3.32 -31.58 -7.50
N THR A 49 -2.40 -31.03 -6.71
CA THR A 49 -2.57 -30.90 -5.27
C THR A 49 -3.60 -29.83 -4.90
N LEU A 50 -3.66 -28.72 -5.64
CA LEU A 50 -4.71 -27.71 -5.48
C LEU A 50 -6.08 -28.30 -5.83
N THR A 51 -6.16 -29.10 -6.90
CA THR A 51 -7.40 -29.76 -7.32
C THR A 51 -7.89 -30.74 -6.26
N ALA A 52 -6.98 -31.52 -5.65
CA ALA A 52 -7.31 -32.41 -4.53
C ALA A 52 -7.90 -31.65 -3.32
N ASN A 53 -7.46 -30.42 -3.09
CA ASN A 53 -7.95 -29.53 -2.03
C ASN A 53 -9.16 -28.67 -2.43
N LYS A 54 -9.82 -28.96 -3.56
CA LYS A 54 -10.98 -28.20 -4.09
C LYS A 54 -10.66 -26.73 -4.42
N LEU A 55 -9.40 -26.43 -4.73
CA LEU A 55 -8.96 -25.12 -5.22
C LEU A 55 -8.70 -25.22 -6.72
N TYR A 56 -9.51 -24.52 -7.51
CA TYR A 56 -9.30 -24.48 -8.95
C TYR A 56 -8.18 -23.51 -9.28
N CYS A 57 -7.38 -23.81 -10.30
CA CYS A 57 -6.25 -22.98 -10.68
C CYS A 57 -6.18 -22.79 -12.19
N VAL A 58 -5.77 -21.61 -12.61
CA VAL A 58 -5.54 -21.25 -14.03
C VAL A 58 -4.21 -20.53 -14.11
N GLY A 59 -3.31 -21.01 -14.96
CA GLY A 59 -1.99 -20.43 -15.10
C GLY A 59 -1.36 -20.73 -16.45
N THR A 60 -0.30 -20.00 -16.77
CA THR A 60 0.54 -20.28 -17.93
C THR A 60 1.69 -21.18 -17.51
N VAL A 61 1.97 -22.28 -18.21
CA VAL A 61 3.08 -23.17 -17.87
C VAL A 61 4.24 -22.94 -18.84
N ARG A 62 5.46 -22.85 -18.33
CA ARG A 62 6.65 -22.75 -19.20
C ARG A 62 6.92 -24.09 -19.87
N SER A 63 7.37 -24.06 -21.12
CA SER A 63 7.64 -25.27 -21.92
C SER A 63 8.71 -26.19 -21.31
N ASP A 64 9.62 -25.64 -20.50
CA ASP A 64 10.65 -26.38 -19.76
C ASP A 64 10.14 -27.00 -18.45
N ARG A 65 8.87 -26.83 -18.09
CA ARG A 65 8.25 -27.30 -16.83
C ARG A 65 7.08 -28.26 -17.04
N VAL A 66 6.93 -28.80 -18.25
CA VAL A 66 5.82 -29.69 -18.60
C VAL A 66 6.18 -31.17 -18.39
N GLU A 67 7.35 -31.45 -17.81
CA GLU A 67 7.85 -32.80 -17.47
C GLU A 67 7.60 -33.82 -18.60
N LYS A 68 6.98 -34.97 -18.28
CA LYS A 68 6.67 -36.08 -19.19
C LYS A 68 5.52 -35.80 -20.16
N ALA A 69 5.01 -34.57 -20.22
CA ALA A 69 4.00 -34.14 -21.19
C ALA A 69 4.62 -33.15 -22.19
N PRO A 70 5.54 -33.61 -23.08
CA PRO A 70 6.18 -32.74 -24.05
C PRO A 70 5.13 -32.09 -24.94
N LEU A 71 5.15 -30.75 -25.00
CA LEU A 71 4.33 -30.00 -25.94
C LEU A 71 4.80 -30.36 -27.36
N LYS A 72 3.89 -30.89 -28.19
CA LYS A 72 4.18 -31.07 -29.61
C LYS A 72 4.53 -29.72 -30.23
N ASP A 73 5.57 -29.68 -31.06
CA ASP A 73 5.88 -28.49 -31.86
C ASP A 73 4.67 -28.16 -32.75
N LEU A 74 3.93 -27.10 -32.41
CA LEU A 74 2.79 -26.60 -33.18
C LEU A 74 3.21 -25.94 -34.51
N LYS A 75 4.32 -26.39 -35.11
CA LYS A 75 4.71 -26.03 -36.47
C LYS A 75 3.89 -26.90 -37.43
N LYS A 76 2.77 -26.35 -37.91
CA LYS A 76 1.96 -26.84 -39.05
C LYS A 76 0.93 -27.96 -38.76
N GLU A 77 0.24 -27.93 -37.64
CA GLU A 77 -1.10 -28.51 -37.62
C GLU A 77 -2.10 -27.36 -37.74
N ASN A 78 -3.13 -27.55 -38.57
CA ASN A 78 -4.12 -26.54 -38.91
C ASN A 78 -4.55 -25.76 -37.66
N ARG A 79 -4.55 -24.43 -37.75
CA ARG A 79 -4.97 -23.52 -36.67
C ARG A 79 -6.45 -23.66 -36.30
N ASP A 80 -7.15 -24.57 -36.97
CA ASP A 80 -8.55 -24.84 -36.85
C ASP A 80 -8.71 -26.13 -36.03
N ASN A 81 -9.37 -26.00 -34.87
CA ASN A 81 -9.83 -27.06 -33.97
C ASN A 81 -8.87 -27.60 -32.92
N THR A 82 -8.18 -26.71 -32.19
CA THR A 82 -7.92 -27.03 -30.78
C THR A 82 -9.27 -27.07 -30.05
N LEU A 83 -9.55 -28.16 -29.31
CA LEU A 83 -10.79 -28.54 -28.59
C LEU A 83 -11.30 -27.53 -27.52
N TYR A 84 -11.23 -26.23 -27.77
CA TYR A 84 -11.62 -25.20 -26.83
C TYR A 84 -12.68 -24.32 -27.46
N GLN A 85 -13.86 -24.27 -26.85
CA GLN A 85 -14.93 -23.36 -27.24
C GLN A 85 -14.40 -21.92 -27.19
N THR A 86 -14.31 -21.26 -28.36
CA THR A 86 -13.99 -19.85 -28.48
C THR A 86 -15.20 -19.06 -27.99
N LYS A 87 -14.97 -18.12 -27.06
CA LYS A 87 -16.04 -17.30 -26.45
C LYS A 87 -15.80 -15.79 -26.61
N GLY A 88 -14.77 -15.37 -27.35
CA GLY A 88 -14.52 -13.95 -27.59
C GLY A 88 -13.38 -13.70 -28.57
N SER A 89 -13.13 -12.42 -28.85
CA SER A 89 -12.04 -11.93 -29.70
C SER A 89 -11.06 -11.10 -28.87
N CYS A 90 -9.76 -11.20 -29.12
CA CYS A 90 -8.76 -10.32 -28.52
C CYS A 90 -7.84 -9.69 -29.58
N LYS A 91 -7.41 -8.44 -29.31
CA LYS A 91 -6.41 -7.77 -30.13
C LYS A 91 -5.04 -8.40 -29.87
N ARG A 92 -4.47 -8.99 -30.91
CA ARG A 92 -3.12 -9.55 -30.87
C ARG A 92 -2.24 -8.79 -31.86
N TRP A 93 -1.04 -8.42 -31.43
CA TRP A 93 -0.05 -7.87 -32.34
C TRP A 93 0.44 -8.97 -33.29
N SER A 94 0.24 -8.78 -34.60
CA SER A 94 0.80 -9.65 -35.64
C SER A 94 2.13 -9.09 -36.10
N MET A 95 3.20 -9.88 -35.93
CA MET A 95 4.53 -9.51 -36.42
C MET A 95 4.59 -9.48 -37.95
N LYS A 96 3.75 -10.28 -38.62
CA LYS A 96 3.65 -10.33 -40.09
C LYS A 96 2.99 -9.08 -40.66
N ASP A 97 1.86 -8.70 -40.06
CA ASP A 97 1.02 -7.61 -40.57
C ASP A 97 1.37 -6.25 -39.94
N LYS A 98 2.33 -6.24 -39.00
CA LYS A 98 2.76 -5.07 -38.20
C LYS A 98 1.60 -4.25 -37.66
N SER A 99 0.49 -4.92 -37.34
CA SER A 99 -0.75 -4.32 -36.91
C SER A 99 -1.44 -5.18 -35.86
N ALA A 100 -2.35 -4.56 -35.12
CA ALA A 100 -3.18 -5.27 -34.14
C ALA A 100 -4.34 -5.94 -34.88
N ILE A 101 -4.25 -7.26 -35.06
CA ILE A 101 -5.32 -8.08 -35.64
C ILE A 101 -6.27 -8.56 -34.55
N GLN A 102 -7.54 -8.73 -34.90
CA GLN A 102 -8.50 -9.43 -34.04
C GLN A 102 -8.37 -10.93 -34.26
N VAL A 103 -8.19 -11.67 -33.16
CA VAL A 103 -8.05 -13.13 -33.18
C VAL A 103 -9.05 -13.74 -32.22
N ASP A 104 -9.66 -14.86 -32.62
CA ASP A 104 -10.52 -15.62 -31.74
C ASP A 104 -9.75 -16.16 -30.54
N GLN A 105 -10.30 -15.91 -29.36
CA GLN A 105 -9.69 -16.23 -28.09
C GLN A 105 -10.41 -17.43 -27.44
N PRO A 106 -9.66 -18.48 -27.05
CA PRO A 106 -10.21 -19.55 -26.24
C PRO A 106 -10.73 -19.03 -24.90
N SER A 107 -11.87 -19.57 -24.46
CA SER A 107 -12.52 -19.19 -23.20
C SER A 107 -11.58 -19.24 -21.97
N LEU A 108 -10.67 -20.23 -21.92
CA LEU A 108 -9.69 -20.37 -20.84
C LEU A 108 -8.69 -19.21 -20.79
N VAL A 109 -8.19 -18.76 -21.95
CA VAL A 109 -7.25 -17.63 -22.02
C VAL A 109 -7.97 -16.34 -21.64
N HIS A 110 -9.23 -16.19 -22.03
CA HIS A 110 -10.04 -15.04 -21.62
C HIS A 110 -10.21 -15.00 -20.09
N LEU A 111 -10.52 -16.15 -19.47
CA LEU A 111 -10.64 -16.28 -18.02
C LEU A 111 -9.32 -15.94 -17.30
N TYR A 112 -8.19 -16.45 -17.80
CA TYR A 112 -6.85 -16.15 -17.26
C TYR A 112 -6.56 -14.64 -17.29
N ASN A 113 -6.73 -14.00 -18.45
CA ASN A 113 -6.47 -12.57 -18.61
C ASN A 113 -7.37 -11.71 -17.70
N LYS A 114 -8.62 -12.15 -17.47
CA LYS A 114 -9.55 -11.47 -16.55
C LYS A 114 -9.10 -11.57 -15.09
N GLY A 115 -8.49 -12.69 -14.69
CA GLY A 115 -8.14 -12.98 -13.29
C GLY A 115 -6.74 -12.57 -12.84
N MET A 116 -5.74 -12.57 -13.73
CA MET A 116 -4.32 -12.35 -13.37
C MET A 116 -4.01 -10.97 -12.78
N GLY A 117 -4.75 -9.92 -13.17
CA GLY A 117 -4.42 -8.53 -12.84
C GLY A 117 -4.66 -8.11 -11.38
N GLY A 118 -5.07 -9.02 -10.49
CA GLY A 118 -5.40 -8.69 -9.10
C GLY A 118 -4.22 -8.12 -8.31
N VAL A 119 -3.07 -8.82 -8.34
CA VAL A 119 -1.86 -8.43 -7.61
C VAL A 119 -1.25 -7.15 -8.18
N ASP A 120 -1.15 -7.05 -9.51
CA ASP A 120 -0.62 -5.86 -10.20
C ASP A 120 -1.47 -4.62 -9.91
N ARG A 121 -2.80 -4.78 -9.86
CA ARG A 121 -3.70 -3.68 -9.53
C ARG A 121 -3.53 -3.24 -8.08
N PHE A 122 -3.39 -4.18 -7.14
CA PHE A 122 -3.08 -3.84 -5.75
C PHE A 122 -1.75 -3.07 -5.66
N ASP A 123 -0.70 -3.55 -6.34
CA ASP A 123 0.61 -2.89 -6.34
C ASP A 123 0.56 -1.50 -6.97
N GLN A 124 -0.18 -1.34 -8.05
CA GLN A 124 -0.44 -0.04 -8.68
C GLN A 124 -1.12 0.91 -7.70
N MET A 125 -2.22 0.50 -7.05
CA MET A 125 -2.95 1.36 -6.09
C MET A 125 -2.06 1.76 -4.90
N ARG A 126 -1.27 0.81 -4.39
CA ARG A 126 -0.29 1.05 -3.33
C ARG A 126 0.82 2.00 -3.79
N GLY A 127 1.26 1.87 -5.05
CA GLY A 127 2.30 2.69 -5.67
C GLY A 127 1.92 4.15 -5.84
N LEU A 128 0.65 4.45 -6.15
CA LEU A 128 0.15 5.83 -6.33
C LEU A 128 0.39 6.72 -5.12
N TYR A 129 0.18 6.21 -3.90
CA TYR A 129 0.29 6.97 -2.65
C TYR A 129 1.29 6.37 -1.65
N ARG A 130 2.38 5.81 -2.17
CA ARG A 130 3.40 5.10 -1.38
C ARG A 130 4.04 6.03 -0.33
N SER A 131 4.03 5.66 0.95
CA SER A 131 4.46 6.52 2.08
C SER A 131 5.98 6.78 2.20
N ARG A 132 6.54 7.85 1.61
CA ARG A 132 8.00 8.06 1.45
C ARG A 132 8.77 8.38 2.75
N ILE A 133 8.94 7.38 3.61
CA ILE A 133 9.81 7.43 4.79
C ILE A 133 11.14 6.77 4.45
N ARG A 134 12.25 7.47 4.69
CA ARG A 134 13.61 6.95 4.53
C ARG A 134 14.11 6.47 5.89
N SER A 135 14.53 5.21 5.96
CA SER A 135 15.15 4.63 7.15
C SER A 135 16.30 3.71 6.75
N LYS A 136 17.28 3.54 7.64
CA LYS A 136 18.41 2.61 7.47
C LYS A 136 18.07 1.18 7.93
N THR A 137 16.98 0.99 8.67
CA THR A 137 16.59 -0.32 9.21
C THR A 137 15.80 -1.14 8.19
N TRP A 138 16.21 -2.39 7.99
CA TRP A 138 15.74 -3.28 6.92
C TRP A 138 14.24 -3.65 6.99
N TYR A 139 13.63 -3.57 8.17
CA TYR A 139 12.22 -3.93 8.37
C TYR A 139 11.25 -2.77 8.06
N TRP A 140 11.72 -1.52 7.97
CA TRP A 140 10.85 -0.38 7.64
C TRP A 140 10.12 -0.51 6.31
N PRO A 141 10.76 -1.00 5.23
CA PRO A 141 10.07 -1.35 3.99
C PRO A 141 8.88 -2.31 4.20
N LEU A 142 9.00 -3.29 5.10
CA LEU A 142 7.93 -4.25 5.40
C LEU A 142 6.78 -3.57 6.15
N ILE A 143 7.08 -2.80 7.21
CA ILE A 143 6.07 -2.06 7.96
C ILE A 143 5.30 -1.11 7.03
N ARG A 144 6.01 -0.37 6.18
CA ARG A 144 5.39 0.52 5.19
C ARG A 144 4.52 -0.23 4.20
N PHE A 145 4.98 -1.39 3.73
CA PHE A 145 4.20 -2.23 2.83
C PHE A 145 2.87 -2.64 3.49
N CYS A 146 2.91 -3.09 4.74
CA CYS A 146 1.71 -3.45 5.50
C CYS A 146 0.79 -2.24 5.70
N LEU A 147 1.31 -1.07 6.09
CA LEU A 147 0.49 0.12 6.29
C LEU A 147 -0.17 0.62 4.99
N ASP A 148 0.62 0.77 3.92
CA ASP A 148 0.10 1.21 2.62
C ASP A 148 -0.90 0.17 2.05
N GLY A 149 -0.63 -1.13 2.25
CA GLY A 149 -1.51 -2.22 1.85
C GLY A 149 -2.83 -2.27 2.63
N SER A 150 -2.78 -2.13 3.96
CA SER A 150 -3.96 -2.07 4.82
C SER A 150 -4.89 -0.92 4.43
N ILE A 151 -4.34 0.25 4.08
CA ILE A 151 -5.12 1.39 3.58
C ILE A 151 -5.85 1.05 2.27
N VAL A 152 -5.18 0.37 1.33
CA VAL A 152 -5.81 -0.06 0.07
C VAL A 152 -6.91 -1.09 0.32
N ASN A 153 -6.67 -2.05 1.21
CA ASN A 153 -7.66 -3.07 1.60
C ASN A 153 -8.88 -2.43 2.28
N MET A 154 -8.66 -1.52 3.24
CA MET A 154 -9.72 -0.74 3.87
C MET A 154 -10.53 0.06 2.86
N TRP A 155 -9.87 0.73 1.90
CA TRP A 155 -10.56 1.48 0.86
C TRP A 155 -11.42 0.58 -0.02
N TYR A 156 -10.93 -0.61 -0.37
CA TYR A 156 -11.69 -1.57 -1.18
C TYR A 156 -12.96 -2.04 -0.45
N LEU A 157 -12.84 -2.41 0.83
CA LEU A 157 -13.98 -2.80 1.68
C LEU A 157 -14.97 -1.63 1.85
N TYR A 158 -14.46 -0.43 2.12
CA TYR A 158 -15.31 0.76 2.26
C TYR A 158 -16.06 1.09 0.96
N ARG A 159 -15.39 0.98 -0.18
CA ARG A 159 -16.01 1.16 -1.50
C ARG A 159 -17.09 0.11 -1.76
N GLN A 160 -16.89 -1.13 -1.34
CA GLN A 160 -17.91 -2.19 -1.45
C GLN A 160 -19.16 -1.86 -0.62
N ALA A 161 -18.99 -1.30 0.57
CA ALA A 161 -20.11 -0.81 1.37
C ALA A 161 -20.83 0.39 0.70
N LEU A 162 -20.09 1.33 0.10
CA LEU A 162 -20.66 2.50 -0.58
C LEU A 162 -21.39 2.17 -1.89
N LEU A 163 -21.01 1.09 -2.58
CA LEU A 163 -21.69 0.63 -3.80
C LEU A 163 -23.19 0.38 -3.56
N SER A 164 -23.57 -0.10 -2.37
CA SER A 164 -24.98 -0.27 -1.98
C SER A 164 -25.76 1.05 -1.89
N ARG A 165 -25.05 2.18 -1.72
CA ARG A 165 -25.60 3.53 -1.59
C ARG A 165 -25.44 4.36 -2.88
N ASN A 166 -24.95 3.75 -3.96
CA ASN A 166 -24.62 4.42 -5.21
C ASN A 166 -23.63 5.60 -5.07
N GLU A 167 -22.77 5.54 -4.05
CA GLU A 167 -21.73 6.54 -3.79
C GLU A 167 -20.35 6.00 -4.20
N SER A 168 -19.42 6.90 -4.51
CA SER A 168 -18.04 6.53 -4.80
C SER A 168 -17.05 7.49 -4.15
N ILE A 169 -15.92 6.95 -3.72
CA ILE A 169 -14.83 7.72 -3.10
C ILE A 169 -13.50 7.34 -3.73
N SER A 170 -12.69 8.33 -4.06
CA SER A 170 -11.33 8.10 -4.56
C SER A 170 -10.40 7.63 -3.43
N LEU A 171 -9.35 6.89 -3.77
CA LEU A 171 -8.37 6.41 -2.79
C LEU A 171 -7.67 7.57 -2.06
N LEU A 172 -7.40 8.68 -2.76
CA LEU A 172 -6.81 9.88 -2.17
C LEU A 172 -7.72 10.50 -1.10
N GLU A 173 -9.00 10.67 -1.44
CA GLU A 173 -9.97 11.27 -0.54
C GLU A 173 -10.21 10.38 0.69
N PHE A 174 -10.31 9.07 0.48
CA PHE A 174 -10.38 8.10 1.57
C PHE A 174 -9.17 8.21 2.51
N ARG A 175 -7.95 8.28 1.97
CA ARG A 175 -6.72 8.46 2.78
C ARG A 175 -6.76 9.74 3.61
N ARG A 176 -7.22 10.86 3.05
CA ARG A 176 -7.35 12.12 3.79
C ARG A 176 -8.30 11.98 4.97
N ARG A 177 -9.47 11.36 4.76
CA ARG A 177 -10.45 11.11 5.84
C ARG A 177 -9.89 10.24 6.95
N VAL A 178 -9.16 9.19 6.61
CA VAL A 178 -8.48 8.33 7.60
C VAL A 178 -7.48 9.16 8.43
N VAL A 179 -6.65 9.97 7.78
CA VAL A 179 -5.68 10.82 8.49
C VAL A 179 -6.37 11.85 9.39
N LEU A 180 -7.41 12.52 8.90
CA LEU A 180 -8.17 13.49 9.70
C LEU A 180 -8.84 12.83 10.91
N ALA A 181 -9.41 11.63 10.74
CA ALA A 181 -10.00 10.87 11.84
C ALA A 181 -8.95 10.47 12.89
N LEU A 182 -7.76 10.03 12.45
CA LEU A 182 -6.64 9.71 13.35
C LEU A 182 -6.11 10.93 14.11
N LEU A 183 -6.09 12.10 13.47
CA LEU A 183 -5.67 13.36 14.12
C LEU A 183 -6.72 13.91 15.08
N ALA A 184 -8.00 13.68 14.80
CA ALA A 184 -9.12 14.08 15.65
C ALA A 184 -9.35 13.09 16.81
N ALA A 185 -8.82 11.87 16.72
CA ALA A 185 -8.98 10.87 17.76
C ALA A 185 -8.36 11.38 19.08
N PRO A 186 -9.09 11.28 20.21
CA PRO A 186 -8.55 11.67 21.50
C PRO A 186 -7.31 10.80 21.80
N PRO A 187 -6.26 11.36 22.41
CA PRO A 187 -5.11 10.57 22.82
C PRO A 187 -5.63 9.46 23.74
N SER A 188 -5.33 8.19 23.42
CA SER A 188 -5.53 7.08 24.35
C SER A 188 -4.92 7.46 25.69
N ASN A 189 -5.62 7.20 26.80
CA ASN A 189 -5.26 7.53 28.18
C ASN A 189 -3.93 6.92 28.66
N SER A 190 -2.81 7.17 27.98
CA SER A 190 -1.46 6.93 28.47
C SER A 190 -1.01 8.19 29.21
N ASN A 191 -1.24 8.19 30.52
CA ASN A 191 -0.68 9.14 31.48
C ASN A 191 0.86 8.99 31.59
N THR A 192 1.61 9.17 30.51
CA THR A 192 3.08 9.06 30.55
C THR A 192 3.75 10.09 29.66
N GLY A 193 4.08 11.23 30.27
CA GLY A 193 5.11 12.15 29.80
C GLY A 193 4.61 13.54 29.40
N PRO A 194 5.44 14.59 29.58
CA PRO A 194 5.17 15.90 28.99
C PRO A 194 5.05 15.73 27.47
N LYS A 195 3.86 16.04 26.93
CA LYS A 195 3.67 16.12 25.48
C LYS A 195 4.74 17.07 24.91
N PRO A 196 5.47 16.72 23.84
CA PRO A 196 6.24 17.71 23.12
C PRO A 196 5.23 18.76 22.64
N LYS A 197 5.27 19.97 23.21
CA LYS A 197 4.53 21.09 22.65
C LYS A 197 5.05 21.22 21.23
N LEU A 198 4.19 21.00 20.22
CA LEU A 198 4.50 21.43 18.87
C LEU A 198 4.92 22.89 19.00
N SER A 199 6.20 23.18 18.71
CA SER A 199 6.68 24.55 18.61
C SER A 199 6.05 25.11 17.35
N CYS A 200 4.81 25.57 17.47
CA CYS A 200 4.21 26.44 16.48
C CYS A 200 5.03 27.74 16.57
N LYS A 201 6.11 27.83 15.78
CA LYS A 201 6.83 29.08 15.62
C LYS A 201 5.83 30.07 15.02
N VAL A 202 5.54 31.14 15.76
CA VAL A 202 4.67 32.22 15.29
C VAL A 202 5.16 32.67 13.92
N LEU A 203 4.26 32.70 12.93
CA LEU A 203 4.57 33.18 11.58
C LEU A 203 5.17 34.59 11.65
N SER A 204 6.23 34.83 10.88
CA SER A 204 6.92 36.13 10.87
C SER A 204 5.99 37.28 10.50
N GLU A 205 4.99 37.03 9.66
CA GLU A 205 3.97 38.00 9.27
C GLU A 205 3.14 38.46 10.47
N VAL A 206 2.70 37.54 11.34
CA VAL A 206 1.93 37.84 12.55
C VAL A 206 2.81 38.51 13.62
N ARG A 207 4.09 38.13 13.69
CA ARG A 207 5.03 38.66 14.69
C ARG A 207 5.44 40.11 14.42
N TYR A 208 5.56 40.51 13.15
CA TYR A 208 6.08 41.82 12.74
C TYR A 208 5.01 42.75 12.15
N ASP A 209 3.72 42.41 12.26
CA ASP A 209 2.62 43.23 11.73
C ASP A 209 2.39 44.56 12.47
N GLY A 210 3.03 44.75 13.62
CA GLY A 210 2.95 45.97 14.42
C GLY A 210 1.57 46.25 15.01
N LYS A 211 0.64 45.29 14.98
CA LYS A 211 -0.76 45.49 15.41
C LYS A 211 -1.15 44.47 16.48
N GLU A 212 -1.88 44.91 17.51
CA GLU A 212 -2.56 44.05 18.50
C GLU A 212 -1.67 43.07 19.29
N HIS A 213 -0.42 43.45 19.55
CA HIS A 213 0.43 42.72 20.50
C HIS A 213 0.23 43.30 21.90
N TRP A 214 -0.63 42.66 22.69
CA TRP A 214 -0.91 43.04 24.08
C TRP A 214 -0.12 42.17 25.05
N ILE A 215 0.37 42.78 26.14
CA ILE A 215 1.04 42.07 27.22
C ILE A 215 -0.01 41.74 28.27
N ASP A 216 -0.10 40.46 28.63
CA ASP A 216 -0.97 40.00 29.70
C ASP A 216 -0.20 39.19 30.74
N ARG A 217 -0.65 39.26 32.00
CA ARG A 217 -0.06 38.53 33.11
C ARG A 217 -0.69 37.16 33.22
N GLN A 218 0.15 36.14 33.15
CA GLN A 218 -0.23 34.74 33.31
C GLN A 218 -0.09 34.31 34.77
N GLU A 219 -0.92 33.36 35.19
CA GLU A 219 -0.86 32.73 36.52
C GLU A 219 0.41 31.89 36.68
N THR A 220 0.96 31.37 35.58
CA THR A 220 2.13 30.48 35.57
C THR A 220 3.35 31.15 34.95
N GLN A 221 4.54 30.83 35.47
CA GLN A 221 5.81 31.31 34.90
C GLN A 221 6.13 30.59 33.59
N ARG A 222 6.57 31.36 32.59
CA ARG A 222 7.04 30.87 31.29
C ARG A 222 8.47 31.36 31.03
N ARG A 223 9.18 30.74 30.09
CA ARG A 223 10.50 31.20 29.61
C ARG A 223 10.32 32.33 28.59
N CYS A 224 11.10 33.39 28.74
CA CYS A 224 11.09 34.50 27.80
C CYS A 224 11.65 34.09 26.44
N GLY A 225 10.91 34.34 25.37
CA GLY A 225 11.29 34.00 23.99
C GLY A 225 12.51 34.78 23.46
N LYS A 226 12.90 35.89 24.12
CA LYS A 226 14.07 36.71 23.74
C LYS A 226 15.31 36.42 24.60
N CYS A 227 15.18 36.43 25.93
CA CYS A 227 16.33 36.33 26.85
C CYS A 227 16.42 34.98 27.60
N GLY A 228 15.43 34.10 27.47
CA GLY A 228 15.41 32.78 28.11
C GLY A 228 15.15 32.77 29.63
N LYS A 229 15.07 33.94 30.28
CA LYS A 229 14.75 34.05 31.72
C LYS A 229 13.25 33.85 32.00
N CYS A 230 12.89 33.51 33.23
CA CYS A 230 11.49 33.35 33.63
C CYS A 230 10.73 34.69 33.58
N THR A 231 9.49 34.64 33.11
CA THR A 231 8.55 35.77 33.05
C THR A 231 7.13 35.25 33.33
N THR A 232 6.33 36.05 34.03
CA THR A 232 4.89 35.84 34.19
C THR A 232 4.08 36.55 33.10
N PHE A 233 4.73 37.34 32.25
CA PHE A 233 4.08 38.09 31.19
C PHE A 233 4.21 37.40 29.84
N SER A 234 3.14 37.45 29.03
CA SER A 234 3.16 36.93 27.66
C SER A 234 2.42 37.86 26.69
N CYS A 235 2.87 37.86 25.44
CA CYS A 235 2.11 38.46 24.35
C CYS A 235 0.90 37.58 24.03
N VAL A 236 -0.32 38.13 24.07
CA VAL A 236 -1.57 37.41 23.80
C VAL A 236 -1.59 36.87 22.37
N LYS A 237 -1.24 37.72 21.40
CA LYS A 237 -1.25 37.41 19.97
C LYS A 237 -0.19 36.40 19.56
N CYS A 238 1.03 36.54 20.08
CA CYS A 238 2.14 35.62 19.79
C CYS A 238 2.19 34.40 20.73
N ASN A 239 1.32 34.32 21.75
CA ASN A 239 1.32 33.32 22.83
C ASN A 239 2.74 32.99 23.36
N THR A 240 3.59 34.01 23.48
CA THR A 240 5.01 33.87 23.81
C THR A 240 5.31 34.67 25.07
N GLY A 241 6.00 34.05 26.03
CA GLY A 241 6.44 34.72 27.25
C GLY A 241 7.47 35.81 26.91
N LEU A 242 7.23 37.06 27.33
CA LEU A 242 8.11 38.19 27.06
C LEU A 242 8.12 39.13 28.26
N HIS A 243 9.29 39.68 28.61
CA HIS A 243 9.35 40.75 29.62
C HIS A 243 8.78 42.05 29.03
N PRO A 244 7.96 42.81 29.78
CA PRO A 244 7.32 44.04 29.29
C PRO A 244 8.28 45.11 28.79
N ASP A 245 9.52 45.12 29.30
CA ASP A 245 10.54 46.11 28.96
C ASP A 245 11.15 45.89 27.56
N LYS A 246 12.47 45.62 27.51
CA LYS A 246 13.25 45.54 26.28
C LYS A 246 12.89 44.30 25.44
N CYS A 247 12.54 43.19 26.10
CA CYS A 247 12.31 41.92 25.41
C CYS A 247 11.07 41.95 24.51
N PHE A 248 10.02 42.66 24.92
CA PHE A 248 8.80 42.79 24.13
C PHE A 248 9.04 43.52 22.81
N ARG A 249 9.69 44.69 22.86
CA ARG A 249 10.01 45.49 21.67
C ARG A 249 10.98 44.76 20.74
N GLN A 250 12.06 44.20 21.30
CA GLN A 250 13.06 43.44 20.53
C GLN A 250 12.55 42.13 19.93
N TYR A 251 11.40 41.63 20.38
CA TYR A 251 10.77 40.45 19.80
C TYR A 251 9.89 40.84 18.61
N HIS A 252 9.12 41.93 18.67
CA HIS A 252 8.19 42.33 17.61
C HIS A 252 8.75 43.34 16.60
N GLN A 253 9.97 43.84 16.81
CA GLN A 253 10.71 44.68 15.86
C GLN A 253 11.74 43.83 15.11
N LYS A 254 11.86 44.09 13.80
CA LYS A 254 12.82 43.43 12.92
C LYS A 254 14.21 44.06 13.07
#